data_AF-A0A0V0TL90-F1
#
_entry.id   AF-A0A0V0TL90-F1
#
_cell.length_a   1.000
_cell.length_b   1.000
_cell.length_c   1.000
_cell.angle_alpha   90.00
_cell.angle_beta   90.00
_cell.angle_gamma   90.00
#
_symmetry.space_group_name_H-M   'P 1'
#
loop_
_entity.id
_entity.type
_entity.pdbx_description
1 polymer ?
#
loop_
_entity_poly.entity_id
_entity_poly.type
_entity_poly.pdbx_seq_one_letter_code
_entity_poly.pdbx_strand_id
1 'polypeptide(L)'
;MDAERKHPILLPSTHPVVMLLIKRVHERSLHAGTEQTLTDLRQRFWVLKGRSSVKRIVRQCRICKRQSARPYEPIMNELPIDRVAVAAPFERIGIDFAGPVFIKMRNNHVKTYMFVYMCYNFPFFLIIASGTTHNEKDQALLYN
;
A
#
# COMPACT_ATOMS: atom_id res chain seq x y z
N MET A 1 3.94 21.55 41.18
CA MET A 1 2.77 21.36 40.29
C MET A 1 2.33 22.74 39.84
N ASP A 2 2.57 23.05 38.56
CA ASP A 2 2.55 24.41 38.02
C ASP A 2 1.15 25.05 38.05
N ALA A 3 1.07 26.33 38.39
CA ALA A 3 -0.17 27.08 38.58
C ALA A 3 -1.11 27.05 37.34
N GLU A 4 -0.58 26.87 36.13
CA GLU A 4 -1.36 26.74 34.89
C GLU A 4 -2.29 25.51 34.87
N ARG A 5 -1.94 24.42 35.56
CA ARG A 5 -2.81 23.22 35.61
C ARG A 5 -4.02 23.42 36.51
N LYS A 6 -3.94 24.32 37.50
CA LYS A 6 -5.04 24.58 38.45
C LYS A 6 -6.17 25.38 37.81
N HIS A 7 -5.87 26.22 36.81
CA HIS A 7 -6.84 27.12 36.18
C HIS A 7 -6.70 27.09 34.66
N PRO A 8 -7.27 26.08 33.97
CA PRO A 8 -7.17 25.97 32.53
C PRO A 8 -7.96 27.08 31.83
N ILE A 9 -7.44 27.58 30.72
CA ILE A 9 -8.08 28.65 29.93
C ILE A 9 -9.32 28.09 29.22
N LEU A 10 -10.48 28.70 29.45
CA LEU A 10 -11.73 28.30 28.82
C LEU A 10 -11.78 28.78 27.36
N LEU A 11 -12.00 27.87 26.42
CA LEU A 11 -12.06 28.19 24.99
C LEU A 11 -13.36 27.73 24.32
N PRO A 12 -13.93 28.54 23.41
CA PRO A 12 -15.10 28.14 22.61
C PRO A 12 -14.73 27.04 21.61
N SER A 13 -15.62 26.07 21.41
CA SER A 13 -15.32 24.86 20.63
C SER A 13 -15.20 25.05 19.13
N THR A 14 -15.80 26.12 18.61
CA THR A 14 -16.01 26.39 17.18
C THR A 14 -14.93 27.28 16.56
N HIS A 15 -14.15 27.99 17.38
CA HIS A 15 -13.20 28.98 16.87
C HIS A 15 -12.05 28.30 16.10
N PRO A 16 -11.64 28.81 14.92
CA PRO A 16 -10.58 28.21 14.10
C PRO A 16 -9.25 28.02 14.84
N VAL A 17 -8.88 28.96 15.72
CA VAL A 17 -7.66 28.88 16.54
C VAL A 17 -7.67 27.64 17.44
N VAL A 18 -8.83 27.27 17.98
CA VAL A 18 -8.96 26.09 18.85
C VAL A 18 -8.77 24.80 18.05
N MET A 19 -9.23 24.76 16.80
CA MET A 19 -8.98 23.63 15.90
C MET A 19 -7.48 23.47 15.60
N LEU A 20 -6.79 24.56 15.31
CA LEU A 20 -5.34 24.57 15.07
C LEU A 20 -4.57 24.16 16.33
N LEU A 21 -5.00 24.62 17.51
CA LEU A 21 -4.44 24.25 18.79
C LEU A 21 -4.57 22.74 19.05
N ILE A 22 -5.76 22.19 18.87
CA ILE A 22 -6.02 20.74 19.01
C ILE A 22 -5.16 19.95 18.03
N LYS A 23 -5.04 20.41 16.78
CA LYS A 23 -4.20 19.78 15.76
C LYS A 23 -2.73 19.77 16.19
N ARG A 24 -2.21 20.89 16.70
CA ARG A 24 -0.84 21.00 17.21
C ARG A 24 -0.58 20.05 18.39
N VAL A 25 -1.52 19.95 19.33
CA VAL A 25 -1.40 19.01 20.46
C VAL A 25 -1.41 17.57 19.95
N HIS A 26 -2.33 17.21 19.05
CA HIS A 26 -2.39 15.89 18.45
C HIS A 26 -1.09 15.48 17.73
N GLU A 27 -0.49 16.40 16.97
CA GLU A 27 0.79 16.17 16.28
C GLU A 27 1.95 16.06 17.28
N ARG A 28 1.97 16.87 18.34
CA ARG A 28 2.99 16.79 19.40
C ARG A 28 2.89 15.49 20.21
N SER A 29 1.69 14.97 20.40
CA SER A 29 1.43 13.69 21.05
C SER A 29 1.60 12.50 20.09
N LEU A 30 2.38 12.65 19.01
CA LEU A 30 2.70 11.60 18.04
C LEU A 30 1.48 10.87 17.50
N HIS A 31 0.44 11.63 17.15
CA HIS A 31 -0.81 11.09 16.61
C HIS A 31 -1.59 10.18 17.56
N ALA A 32 -1.44 10.37 18.87
CA ALA A 32 -2.19 9.62 19.87
C ALA A 32 -3.72 9.74 19.69
N GLY A 33 -4.43 8.77 20.26
CA GLY A 33 -5.88 8.69 20.21
C GLY A 33 -6.60 9.89 20.84
N THR A 34 -7.93 9.88 20.74
CA THR A 34 -8.76 11.01 21.18
C THR A 34 -8.66 11.30 22.66
N GLU A 35 -8.60 10.28 23.51
CA GLU A 35 -8.56 10.45 24.97
C GLU A 35 -7.19 10.97 25.43
N GLN A 36 -6.10 10.46 24.85
CA GLN A 36 -4.75 10.93 25.16
C GLN A 36 -4.58 12.39 24.74
N THR A 37 -4.96 12.72 23.50
CA THR A 37 -4.91 14.09 22.97
C THR A 37 -5.74 15.05 23.83
N LEU A 38 -6.91 14.60 24.32
CA LEU A 38 -7.77 15.40 25.20
C LEU A 38 -7.15 15.62 26.58
N THR A 39 -6.51 14.60 27.14
CA THR A 39 -5.79 14.70 28.43
C THR A 39 -4.63 15.68 28.32
N ASP A 40 -3.84 15.61 27.24
CA ASP A 40 -2.73 16.53 26.99
C ASP A 40 -3.22 17.97 26.79
N LEU A 41 -4.34 18.15 26.08
CA LEU A 41 -4.97 19.46 25.88
C LEU A 41 -5.45 20.06 27.21
N ARG A 42 -6.05 19.25 28.09
CA ARG A 42 -6.58 19.67 29.40
C ARG A 42 -5.51 20.10 30.40
N GLN A 43 -4.23 19.81 30.14
CA GLN A 43 -3.15 20.32 30.99
C GLN A 43 -3.05 21.85 30.96
N ARG A 44 -3.58 22.51 29.92
CA ARG A 44 -3.50 23.97 29.76
C ARG A 44 -4.82 24.62 29.32
N PHE A 45 -5.67 23.89 28.60
CA PHE A 45 -6.87 24.45 27.97
C PHE A 45 -8.12 23.63 28.26
N TRP A 46 -9.21 24.30 28.62
CA TRP A 46 -10.53 23.70 28.76
C TRP A 46 -11.41 24.10 27.56
N VAL A 47 -11.51 23.21 26.58
CA VAL A 47 -12.34 23.46 25.38
C VAL A 47 -13.76 22.95 25.63
N LEU A 48 -14.77 23.83 25.43
CA LEU A 48 -16.18 23.42 25.47
C LEU A 48 -16.44 22.30 24.46
N LYS A 49 -17.22 21.27 24.82
CA LYS A 49 -17.41 20.08 23.97
C LYS A 49 -16.08 19.47 23.46
N GLY A 50 -14.97 19.63 24.19
CA GLY A 50 -13.61 19.36 23.72
C GLY A 50 -13.40 17.97 23.15
N ARG A 51 -14.02 16.94 23.75
CA ARG A 51 -13.96 15.56 23.22
C ARG A 51 -14.46 15.46 21.78
N SER A 52 -15.57 16.13 21.45
CA SER A 52 -16.13 16.14 20.09
C SER A 52 -15.22 16.87 19.10
N SER A 53 -14.64 18.01 19.51
CA SER A 53 -13.69 18.77 18.70
C SER A 53 -12.41 17.97 18.45
N VAL A 54 -11.84 17.34 19.48
CA VAL A 54 -10.66 16.47 19.37
C VAL A 54 -10.95 15.28 18.45
N LYS A 55 -12.08 14.59 18.65
CA LYS A 55 -12.49 13.47 17.80
C LYS A 55 -12.61 13.87 16.33
N ARG A 56 -13.12 15.07 16.04
CA ARG A 56 -13.19 15.61 14.68
C ARG A 56 -11.80 15.79 14.07
N ILE A 57 -10.87 16.41 14.80
CA ILE A 57 -9.50 16.65 14.32
C ILE A 57 -8.74 15.34 14.10
N VAL A 58 -8.79 14.40 15.05
CA VAL A 58 -8.15 13.08 14.91
C VAL A 58 -8.69 12.32 13.70
N ARG A 59 -10.01 12.35 13.47
CA ARG A 59 -10.63 11.74 12.28
C ARG A 59 -10.24 12.41 10.97
N GLN A 60 -9.89 13.70 10.98
CA GLN A 60 -9.45 14.43 9.79
C GLN A 60 -7.94 14.27 9.50
N CYS A 61 -7.16 13.86 10.50
CA CYS A 61 -5.72 13.61 10.36
C CYS A 61 -5.44 12.54 9.30
N ARG A 62 -4.63 12.89 8.28
CA ARG A 62 -4.27 11.98 7.18
C ARG A 62 -3.46 10.77 7.66
N ILE A 63 -2.57 10.98 8.62
CA ILE A 63 -1.71 9.91 9.18
C ILE A 63 -2.56 8.91 9.93
N CYS A 64 -3.42 9.37 10.85
CA CYS A 64 -4.35 8.50 11.58
C CYS A 64 -5.30 7.77 10.63
N LYS A 65 -5.85 8.46 9.62
CA LYS A 65 -6.72 7.82 8.60
C LYS A 65 -6.01 6.67 7.91
N ARG A 66 -4.77 6.89 7.44
CA ARG A 66 -3.97 5.87 6.76
C ARG A 66 -3.67 4.67 7.67
N GLN A 67 -3.31 4.92 8.93
CA GLN A 67 -3.05 3.86 9.91
C GLN A 67 -4.32 3.08 10.29
N SER A 68 -5.47 3.75 10.32
CA SER A 68 -6.77 3.11 10.60
C SER A 68 -7.45 2.50 9.38
N ALA A 69 -6.85 2.64 8.19
CA ALA A 69 -7.45 2.14 6.95
C ALA A 69 -7.50 0.62 7.00
N ARG A 70 -8.66 0.05 6.64
CA ARG A 70 -8.78 -1.40 6.49
C ARG A 70 -7.92 -1.86 5.31
N PRO A 71 -7.25 -3.02 5.42
CA PRO A 71 -6.62 -3.65 4.26
C PRO A 71 -7.63 -3.78 3.11
N TYR A 72 -7.15 -3.60 1.89
CA TYR A 72 -7.96 -3.89 0.72
C TYR A 72 -8.19 -5.40 0.65
N GLU A 73 -9.45 -5.81 0.62
CA GLU A 73 -9.83 -7.19 0.37
C GLU A 73 -10.08 -7.34 -1.14
N PRO A 74 -9.18 -8.01 -1.89
CA PRO A 74 -9.40 -8.25 -3.30
C PRO A 74 -10.60 -9.18 -3.46
N ILE A 75 -11.49 -8.85 -4.41
CA ILE A 75 -12.56 -9.75 -4.83
C ILE A 75 -11.88 -10.87 -5.62
N MET A 76 -11.67 -12.01 -4.98
CA MET A 76 -11.16 -13.22 -5.64
C MET A 76 -12.28 -13.82 -6.48
N ASN A 77 -12.10 -13.87 -7.80
CA ASN A 77 -12.97 -14.65 -8.67
C ASN A 77 -12.59 -16.14 -8.60
N GLU A 78 -13.50 -16.99 -9.07
CA GLU A 78 -13.16 -18.39 -9.32
C GLU A 78 -11.99 -18.46 -10.30
N LEU A 79 -10.98 -19.26 -9.95
CA LEU A 79 -9.86 -19.51 -10.85
C LEU A 79 -10.37 -20.21 -12.11
N PRO A 80 -9.88 -19.85 -13.30
CA PRO A 80 -10.22 -20.57 -14.53
C PRO A 80 -9.94 -22.06 -14.36
N ILE A 81 -10.83 -22.90 -14.86
CA ILE A 81 -10.70 -24.37 -14.75
C ILE A 81 -9.39 -24.88 -15.34
N ASP A 82 -8.84 -24.14 -16.31
CA ASP A 82 -7.53 -24.41 -16.93
C ASP A 82 -6.37 -24.38 -15.93
N ARG A 83 -6.48 -23.57 -14.87
CA ARG A 83 -5.46 -23.47 -13.80
C ARG A 83 -5.60 -24.54 -12.71
N VAL A 84 -6.76 -25.18 -12.58
CA VAL A 84 -7.09 -26.00 -11.41
C VAL A 84 -7.35 -27.47 -11.78
N ALA A 85 -7.83 -27.76 -12.98
CA ALA A 85 -8.08 -29.14 -13.37
C ALA A 85 -6.77 -29.89 -13.66
N VAL A 86 -6.74 -31.14 -13.22
CA VAL A 86 -5.65 -32.08 -13.52
C VAL A 86 -5.60 -32.31 -15.03
N ALA A 87 -4.41 -32.20 -15.58
CA ALA A 87 -4.13 -32.39 -17.00
C ALA A 87 -2.83 -33.20 -17.14
N ALA A 88 -2.62 -33.83 -18.29
CA ALA A 88 -1.38 -34.53 -18.60
C ALA A 88 -0.18 -33.55 -18.62
N PRO A 89 1.07 -34.05 -18.42
CA PRO A 89 2.26 -33.20 -18.55
C PRO A 89 2.26 -32.45 -19.89
N PHE A 90 2.56 -31.15 -19.86
CA PHE A 90 2.59 -30.26 -21.03
C PHE A 90 1.24 -30.00 -21.74
N GLU A 91 0.12 -30.54 -21.25
CA GLU A 91 -1.20 -30.27 -21.82
C GLU A 91 -1.67 -28.84 -21.52
N ARG A 92 -1.33 -28.33 -20.33
CA ARG A 92 -1.65 -26.95 -19.90
C ARG A 92 -0.39 -26.27 -19.38
N ILE A 93 0.07 -25.28 -20.15
CA ILE A 93 1.30 -24.55 -19.88
C ILE A 93 0.97 -23.06 -19.72
N GLY A 94 1.42 -22.46 -18.63
CA GLY A 94 1.48 -21.01 -18.47
C GLY A 94 2.79 -20.49 -19.03
N ILE A 95 2.73 -19.41 -19.80
CA ILE A 95 3.91 -18.69 -20.30
C ILE A 95 3.98 -17.37 -19.55
N ASP A 96 5.11 -17.10 -18.90
CA ASP A 96 5.40 -15.81 -18.31
C ASP A 96 6.63 -15.16 -18.98
N PHE A 97 6.56 -13.85 -19.14
CA PHE A 97 7.60 -13.05 -19.76
C PHE A 97 8.38 -12.34 -18.66
N ALA A 98 9.59 -12.81 -18.40
CA ALA A 98 10.53 -12.00 -17.65
C ALA A 98 11.02 -10.87 -18.56
N GLY A 99 10.86 -9.63 -18.09
CA GLY A 99 11.17 -8.40 -18.81
C GLY A 99 12.60 -8.36 -19.38
N PRO A 100 12.92 -7.36 -20.20
CA PRO A 100 14.17 -7.36 -20.94
C PRO A 100 15.38 -7.32 -20.01
N VAL A 101 16.21 -8.36 -20.10
CA VAL A 101 17.49 -8.46 -19.41
C VAL A 101 18.59 -8.12 -20.41
N PHE A 102 19.51 -7.24 -20.01
CA PHE A 102 20.67 -6.90 -20.84
C PHE A 102 21.81 -7.88 -20.57
N ILE A 103 22.03 -8.80 -21.49
CA ILE A 103 23.12 -9.78 -21.38
C ILE A 103 24.35 -9.19 -22.05
N LYS A 104 25.49 -9.23 -21.36
CA LYS A 104 26.78 -8.81 -21.94
C LYS A 104 27.24 -9.89 -22.91
N MET A 105 27.32 -9.54 -24.18
CA MET A 105 27.84 -10.41 -25.24
C MET A 105 29.09 -9.75 -25.83
N ARG A 106 30.27 -10.29 -25.47
CA ARG A 106 31.59 -9.73 -25.81
C ARG A 106 31.68 -8.24 -25.37
N ASN A 107 31.51 -7.31 -26.31
CA ASN A 107 31.63 -5.87 -26.10
C ASN A 107 30.30 -5.10 -26.14
N ASN A 108 29.17 -5.77 -26.43
CA ASN A 108 27.86 -5.14 -26.49
C ASN A 108 26.91 -5.72 -25.44
N HIS A 109 25.95 -4.92 -25.02
CA HIS A 109 24.81 -5.38 -24.24
C HIS A 109 23.66 -5.68 -25.19
N VAL A 110 23.22 -6.93 -25.21
CA VAL A 110 22.09 -7.38 -26.03
C VAL A 110 20.86 -7.46 -25.15
N LYS A 111 19.76 -6.88 -25.63
CA LYS A 111 18.45 -6.99 -24.99
C LYS A 111 17.92 -8.40 -25.25
N THR A 112 17.76 -9.17 -24.18
CA THR A 112 17.27 -10.54 -24.23
C THR A 112 16.02 -10.66 -23.39
N TYR A 113 15.00 -11.31 -23.94
CA TYR A 113 13.79 -11.65 -23.20
C TYR A 113 13.88 -13.09 -22.74
N MET A 114 13.37 -13.35 -21.53
CA MET A 114 13.34 -14.69 -20.96
C MET A 114 11.89 -15.18 -20.93
N PHE A 115 11.68 -16.40 -21.41
CA PHE A 115 10.39 -17.06 -21.40
C PHE A 115 10.40 -18.13 -20.31
N VAL A 116 9.43 -18.06 -19.42
CA VAL A 116 9.26 -19.04 -18.34
C VAL A 116 8.02 -19.86 -18.67
N TYR A 117 8.21 -21.14 -18.94
CA TYR A 117 7.13 -22.09 -19.13
C TYR A 117 6.87 -22.83 -17.82
N MET A 118 5.65 -22.75 -17.32
CA MET A 118 5.21 -23.41 -16.10
C MET A 118 4.08 -24.39 -16.42
N CYS A 119 4.23 -25.65 -15.99
CA CYS A 119 3.09 -26.56 -15.93
C CYS A 119 2.40 -26.42 -14.57
N TYR A 120 1.09 -26.20 -14.55
CA TYR A 120 0.36 -25.94 -13.30
C TYR A 120 0.23 -27.17 -12.39
N ASN A 121 0.22 -28.37 -12.96
CA ASN A 121 -0.05 -29.63 -12.25
C ASN A 121 1.21 -30.44 -11.89
N PHE A 122 2.39 -30.06 -12.40
CA PHE A 122 3.65 -30.75 -12.16
C PHE A 122 4.74 -29.73 -11.81
N PRO A 123 5.61 -30.00 -10.82
CA PRO A 123 6.68 -29.08 -10.39
C PRO A 123 7.84 -28.95 -11.39
N PHE A 124 7.58 -29.12 -12.69
CA PHE A 124 8.58 -29.01 -13.75
C PHE A 124 8.48 -27.63 -14.41
N PHE A 125 9.51 -26.81 -14.18
CA PHE A 125 9.69 -25.52 -14.85
C PHE A 125 10.70 -25.71 -15.98
N LEU A 126 10.30 -25.37 -17.21
CA LEU A 126 11.24 -25.30 -18.33
C LEU A 126 11.52 -23.82 -18.62
N ILE A 127 12.72 -23.37 -18.30
CA ILE A 127 13.20 -22.03 -18.63
C ILE A 127 13.93 -22.12 -19.96
N ILE A 128 13.39 -21.47 -20.99
CA ILE A 128 14.09 -21.31 -22.27
C ILE A 128 14.41 -19.83 -22.44
N ALA A 129 15.71 -19.52 -22.42
CA ALA A 129 16.19 -18.20 -22.82
C ALA A 129 16.44 -18.20 -24.34
N SER A 130 15.40 -17.91 -25.11
CA SER A 130 15.52 -17.79 -26.57
C SER A 130 14.85 -16.52 -27.05
N GLY A 131 15.64 -15.45 -27.19
CA GLY A 131 15.14 -14.20 -27.74
C GLY A 131 16.18 -13.09 -27.72
N THR A 132 17.18 -13.16 -28.62
CA THR A 132 17.92 -11.96 -29.03
C THR A 132 17.03 -11.21 -30.00
N THR A 133 16.52 -10.04 -29.62
CA THR A 133 15.75 -9.22 -30.57
C THR A 133 16.66 -8.75 -31.70
N HIS A 134 16.42 -9.22 -32.92
CA HIS A 134 16.68 -8.45 -34.11
C HIS A 134 15.34 -8.27 -34.85
N ASN A 135 14.83 -7.04 -34.84
CA ASN A 135 13.59 -6.54 -35.48
C ASN A 135 12.21 -6.99 -34.96
N GLU A 136 11.32 -6.00 -34.87
CA GLU A 136 9.92 -6.02 -34.41
C GLU A 136 8.97 -6.95 -35.18
N LYS A 137 9.45 -7.76 -36.14
CA LYS A 137 8.61 -8.56 -37.04
C LYS A 137 8.38 -10.00 -36.58
N ASP A 138 9.19 -10.52 -35.66
CA ASP A 138 9.13 -11.94 -35.28
C ASP A 138 8.23 -12.24 -34.07
N GLN A 139 7.68 -11.23 -33.39
CA GLN A 139 6.76 -11.41 -32.27
C GLN A 139 5.37 -11.97 -32.67
N ALA A 140 5.02 -11.94 -33.96
CA ALA A 140 3.72 -12.39 -34.45
C ALA A 140 3.61 -13.91 -34.72
N LEU A 141 4.72 -14.66 -34.63
CA LEU A 141 4.75 -16.08 -35.03
C LEU A 141 4.54 -17.09 -33.88
N LEU A 142 4.38 -16.64 -32.63
CA LEU A 142 4.19 -17.52 -31.46
C LEU A 142 2.74 -17.61 -30.96
N TYR A 143 1.78 -17.01 -31.68
CA TYR A 143 0.34 -17.00 -31.35
C TYR A 143 -0.56 -17.55 -32.47
N ASN A 144 -0.03 -18.42 -33.34
CA ASN A 144 -0.86 -19.24 -34.25
C ASN A 144 -0.56 -20.72 -34.03
#